data_AF-A0A7X7VFY8-F1
#
_entry.id   AF-A0A7X7VFY8-F1
#
_cell.length_a   1.000
_cell.length_b   1.000
_cell.length_c   1.000
_cell.angle_alpha   90.00
_cell.angle_beta   90.00
_cell.angle_gamma   90.00
#
_symmetry.space_group_name_H-M   'P 1'
#
loop_
_entity.id
_entity.type
_entity.pdbx_description
1 polymer ?
#
loop_
_entity_poly.entity_id
_entity_poly.type
_entity_poly.pdbx_seq_one_letter_code
_entity_poly.pdbx_strand_id
1 'polypeptide(L)'
;MAKIRGNVSAIYMQTSAASQSATGTAMSRVGTTLWYIVSSASKAYWDRSQAVTVYDGVSEETPLEIDYANGAVRLATAASGSVTADHYYFAVEQVGGFRSHSIDESMELADSGTYENPSELTAMRHGATGQAEGFFSTVDSSLTTAKGSNKDLTFTSRILGEAGDDISIACIVAGVSTELSISVVDKAITINSATDGDENATSTARDIRDALEASDDAMALIKVKPATGSDGSGIFGDLAHTHLSGGVDFAGDRFGEDLIGVFYWDSGASLVQTSGIIQLEKVNIKTSVKELVGKTINFKFVGGCYDHAG
;
A
#
# COMPACT_ATOMS: atom_id res chain seq x y z
N MET A 1 23.45 12.36 -15.06
CA MET A 1 22.21 11.64 -14.71
C MET A 1 21.37 12.57 -13.86
N ALA A 2 20.11 12.77 -14.23
CA ALA A 2 19.16 13.49 -13.38
C ALA A 2 18.82 12.58 -12.19
N LYS A 3 18.87 13.15 -10.99
CA LYS A 3 18.60 12.43 -9.75
C LYS A 3 17.26 12.90 -9.22
N ILE A 4 16.22 12.08 -9.36
CA ILE A 4 14.90 12.38 -8.84
C ILE A 4 14.92 12.08 -7.34
N ARG A 5 14.52 13.04 -6.51
CA ARG A 5 14.45 12.87 -5.05
C ARG A 5 13.02 13.15 -4.59
N GLY A 6 12.45 12.20 -3.88
CA GLY A 6 11.10 12.31 -3.37
C GLY A 6 10.97 11.82 -1.94
N ASN A 7 9.90 12.25 -1.28
CA ASN A 7 9.71 11.99 0.14
C ASN A 7 8.88 10.74 0.40
N VAL A 8 8.02 10.34 -0.52
CA VAL A 8 7.05 9.27 -0.32
C VAL A 8 6.99 8.39 -1.56
N SER A 9 6.92 7.09 -1.37
CA SER A 9 6.53 6.14 -2.41
C SER A 9 5.51 5.15 -1.87
N ALA A 10 4.83 4.48 -2.80
CA ALA A 10 3.98 3.34 -2.54
C ALA A 10 4.48 2.15 -3.37
N ILE A 11 4.49 0.97 -2.75
CA ILE A 11 4.84 -0.28 -3.39
C ILE A 11 3.60 -1.17 -3.36
N TYR A 12 3.18 -1.62 -4.54
CA TYR A 12 2.02 -2.49 -4.69
C TYR A 12 2.46 -3.87 -5.18
N MET A 13 1.72 -4.88 -4.76
CA MET A 13 1.87 -6.26 -5.20
C MET A 13 0.60 -6.75 -5.90
N GLN A 14 0.77 -7.64 -6.86
CA GLN A 14 -0.33 -8.41 -7.45
C GLN A 14 -0.85 -9.43 -6.44
N THR A 15 -2.16 -9.45 -6.21
CA THR A 15 -2.85 -10.38 -5.29
C THR A 15 -3.65 -11.47 -6.02
N SER A 16 -3.88 -11.30 -7.33
CA SER A 16 -4.62 -12.26 -8.16
C SER A 16 -3.74 -12.86 -9.25
N ALA A 17 -3.76 -14.19 -9.44
CA ALA A 17 -3.01 -14.84 -10.51
C ALA A 17 -3.56 -14.57 -11.93
N ALA A 18 -4.86 -14.27 -12.06
CA ALA A 18 -5.52 -13.99 -13.34
C ALA A 18 -5.88 -12.51 -13.46
N SER A 19 -5.74 -11.96 -14.67
CA SER A 19 -6.19 -10.60 -14.97
C SER A 19 -7.71 -10.55 -15.20
N GLN A 20 -8.30 -9.39 -14.93
CA GLN A 20 -9.73 -9.11 -15.01
C GLN A 20 -9.97 -8.03 -16.07
N SER A 21 -11.00 -8.19 -16.89
CA SER A 21 -11.38 -7.16 -17.87
C SER A 21 -12.12 -6.01 -17.21
N ALA A 22 -11.78 -4.77 -17.58
CA ALA A 22 -12.56 -3.58 -17.31
C ALA A 22 -12.76 -2.79 -18.60
N THR A 23 -13.99 -2.29 -18.79
CA THR A 23 -14.37 -1.47 -19.93
C THR A 23 -14.83 -0.09 -19.48
N GLY A 24 -14.57 0.94 -20.27
CA GLY A 24 -14.99 2.32 -20.01
C GLY A 24 -14.41 2.91 -18.73
N THR A 25 -13.21 2.48 -18.33
CA THR A 25 -12.60 2.96 -17.10
C THR A 25 -12.17 4.40 -17.27
N ALA A 26 -12.71 5.30 -16.44
CA ALA A 26 -12.41 6.72 -16.48
C ALA A 26 -10.92 7.00 -16.20
N MET A 27 -10.36 7.94 -16.96
CA MET A 27 -9.00 8.43 -16.79
C MET A 27 -8.99 9.94 -16.57
N SER A 28 -8.10 10.40 -15.69
CA SER A 28 -7.91 11.81 -15.36
C SER A 28 -6.60 12.31 -15.91
N ARG A 29 -6.62 13.51 -16.50
CA ARG A 29 -5.41 14.19 -16.97
C ARG A 29 -4.51 14.59 -15.80
N VAL A 30 -3.21 14.37 -15.95
CA VAL A 30 -2.20 14.76 -14.94
C VAL A 30 -1.82 16.22 -15.14
N GLY A 31 -2.45 17.11 -14.37
CA GLY A 31 -2.19 18.55 -14.46
C GLY A 31 -2.35 19.08 -15.89
N THR A 32 -1.30 19.67 -16.44
CA THR A 32 -1.26 20.20 -17.82
C THR A 32 -0.56 19.27 -18.81
N THR A 33 -0.10 18.10 -18.40
CA THR A 33 0.67 17.18 -19.27
C THR A 33 -0.26 16.44 -20.25
N LEU A 34 0.30 15.59 -21.10
CA LEU A 34 -0.48 14.72 -21.99
C LEU A 34 -0.70 13.31 -21.40
N TRP A 35 -0.34 13.12 -20.13
CA TRP A 35 -0.59 11.89 -19.40
C TRP A 35 -2.02 11.87 -18.84
N TYR A 36 -2.67 10.71 -18.98
CA TYR A 36 -3.96 10.39 -18.38
C TYR A 36 -3.77 9.13 -17.55
N ILE A 37 -4.25 9.12 -16.31
CA ILE A 37 -4.12 8.00 -15.37
C ILE A 37 -5.52 7.51 -15.03
N VAL A 38 -5.73 6.19 -14.93
CA VAL A 38 -7.00 5.65 -14.42
C VAL A 38 -7.35 6.23 -13.05
N SER A 39 -8.60 6.65 -12.88
CA SER A 39 -9.04 7.25 -11.61
C SER A 39 -9.15 6.23 -10.47
N SER A 40 -9.12 4.92 -10.78
CA SER A 40 -9.25 3.83 -9.83
C SER A 40 -7.91 3.13 -9.59
N ALA A 41 -7.29 3.38 -8.44
CA ALA A 41 -5.99 2.80 -8.09
C ALA A 41 -6.00 1.26 -8.05
N SER A 42 -7.14 0.64 -7.70
CA SER A 42 -7.28 -0.83 -7.69
C SER A 42 -7.31 -1.47 -9.08
N LYS A 43 -7.37 -0.66 -10.14
CA LYS A 43 -7.34 -1.08 -11.56
C LYS A 43 -6.12 -0.54 -12.31
N ALA A 44 -5.14 0.02 -11.60
CA ALA A 44 -4.00 0.68 -12.21
C ALA A 44 -2.95 -0.31 -12.76
N TYR A 45 -2.90 -1.55 -12.27
CA TYR A 45 -1.91 -2.50 -12.76
C TYR A 45 -2.41 -3.29 -13.95
N TRP A 46 -2.00 -2.88 -15.16
CA TRP A 46 -2.47 -3.44 -16.41
C TRP A 46 -1.66 -4.65 -16.88
N ASP A 47 -2.35 -5.63 -17.45
CA ASP A 47 -1.76 -6.83 -18.03
C ASP A 47 -1.12 -6.52 -19.38
N ARG A 48 0.22 -6.55 -19.43
CA ARG A 48 1.02 -6.28 -20.64
C ARG A 48 0.79 -7.29 -21.77
N SER A 49 0.25 -8.47 -21.45
CA SER A 49 -0.04 -9.51 -22.45
C SER A 49 -1.35 -9.27 -23.19
N GLN A 50 -2.19 -8.35 -22.69
CA GLN A 50 -3.51 -8.05 -23.25
C GLN A 50 -3.50 -6.67 -23.92
N ALA A 51 -4.37 -6.52 -24.91
CA ALA A 51 -4.55 -5.23 -25.59
C ALA A 51 -5.21 -4.20 -24.66
N VAL A 52 -4.78 -2.94 -24.81
CA VAL A 52 -5.40 -1.77 -24.18
C VAL A 52 -5.97 -0.90 -25.29
N THR A 53 -7.23 -0.52 -25.15
CA THR A 53 -7.91 0.40 -26.08
C THR A 53 -8.28 1.67 -25.34
N VAL A 54 -7.92 2.83 -25.87
CA VAL A 54 -8.17 4.14 -25.24
C VAL A 54 -9.13 4.93 -26.11
N TYR A 55 -10.03 5.68 -25.47
CA TYR A 55 -11.01 6.53 -26.14
C TYR A 55 -10.90 7.98 -25.68
N ASP A 56 -11.00 8.92 -26.62
CA ASP A 56 -11.37 10.32 -26.38
C ASP A 56 -12.86 10.52 -26.69
N GLY A 57 -13.69 10.51 -25.65
CA GLY A 57 -15.15 10.45 -25.81
C GLY A 57 -15.59 9.11 -26.38
N VAL A 58 -15.86 9.06 -27.68
CA VAL A 58 -16.27 7.84 -28.42
C VAL A 58 -15.25 7.42 -29.49
N SER A 59 -14.25 8.27 -29.75
CA SER A 59 -13.23 8.01 -30.75
C SER A 59 -12.11 7.20 -30.13
N GLU A 60 -11.71 6.11 -30.78
CA GLU A 60 -10.54 5.34 -30.38
C GLU A 60 -9.26 6.13 -30.70
N GLU A 61 -8.35 6.20 -29.73
CA GLU A 61 -7.09 6.93 -29.82
C GLU A 61 -5.93 5.97 -29.55
N THR A 62 -4.86 6.09 -30.34
CA THR A 62 -3.63 5.31 -30.15
C THR A 62 -2.68 6.07 -29.22
N PRO A 63 -2.38 5.56 -28.01
CA PRO A 63 -1.42 6.19 -27.13
C PRO A 63 -0.01 6.21 -27.72
N LEU A 64 0.74 7.27 -27.44
CA LEU A 64 2.17 7.33 -27.73
C LEU A 64 2.97 6.41 -26.79
N GLU A 65 2.56 6.36 -25.52
CA GLU A 65 3.18 5.56 -24.47
C GLU A 65 2.11 5.01 -23.53
N ILE A 66 2.35 3.82 -23.00
CA ILE A 66 1.50 3.14 -22.01
C ILE A 66 2.37 2.76 -20.81
N ASP A 67 2.00 3.27 -19.64
CA ASP A 67 2.53 2.86 -18.34
C ASP A 67 1.59 1.82 -17.74
N TYR A 68 1.93 0.54 -17.96
CA TYR A 68 1.18 -0.59 -17.42
C TYR A 68 1.26 -0.72 -15.89
N ALA A 69 2.27 -0.12 -15.25
CA ALA A 69 2.44 -0.22 -13.80
C ALA A 69 1.46 0.68 -13.04
N ASN A 70 1.04 1.79 -13.66
CA ASN A 70 0.18 2.78 -13.04
C ASN A 70 -1.10 3.09 -13.86
N GLY A 71 -1.35 2.32 -14.93
CA GLY A 71 -2.56 2.44 -15.73
C GLY A 71 -2.67 3.82 -16.36
N ALA A 72 -1.55 4.28 -16.92
CA ALA A 72 -1.44 5.61 -17.50
C ALA A 72 -1.12 5.52 -18.99
N VAL A 73 -1.59 6.51 -19.74
CA VAL A 73 -1.34 6.63 -21.18
C VAL A 73 -0.96 8.05 -21.52
N ARG A 74 -0.03 8.22 -22.47
CA ARG A 74 0.32 9.52 -23.02
C ARG A 74 -0.31 9.67 -24.40
N LEU A 75 -1.21 10.64 -24.56
CA LEU A 75 -1.80 10.95 -25.86
C LEU A 75 -0.91 11.91 -26.66
N ALA A 76 -1.06 11.95 -27.98
CA ALA A 76 -0.30 12.84 -28.85
C ALA A 76 -0.72 14.32 -28.70
N THR A 77 -1.99 14.55 -28.38
CA THR A 77 -2.59 15.86 -28.16
C THR A 77 -3.49 15.83 -26.94
N ALA A 78 -3.88 17.01 -26.44
CA ALA A 78 -4.85 17.08 -25.35
C ALA A 78 -6.21 16.54 -25.84
N ALA A 79 -6.81 15.64 -25.06
CA ALA A 79 -8.13 15.10 -25.32
C ALA A 79 -9.17 16.23 -25.31
N SER A 80 -10.15 16.10 -26.20
CA SER A 80 -11.26 17.03 -26.38
C SER A 80 -12.49 16.64 -25.55
N GLY A 81 -12.61 15.37 -25.18
CA GLY A 81 -13.66 14.77 -24.39
C GLY A 81 -13.16 14.01 -23.17
N SER A 82 -14.03 13.13 -22.64
CA SER A 82 -13.70 12.28 -21.49
C SER A 82 -12.82 11.11 -21.94
N VAL A 83 -11.65 10.95 -21.32
CA VAL A 83 -10.76 9.83 -21.63
C VAL A 83 -11.18 8.58 -20.87
N THR A 84 -11.34 7.47 -21.58
CA THR A 84 -11.61 6.15 -20.98
C THR A 84 -10.73 5.07 -21.58
N ALA A 85 -10.56 3.95 -20.86
CA ALA A 85 -9.80 2.80 -21.35
C ALA A 85 -10.51 1.47 -21.09
N ASP A 86 -10.44 0.61 -22.09
CA ASP A 86 -10.75 -0.81 -22.03
C ASP A 86 -9.43 -1.58 -21.88
N HIS A 87 -9.32 -2.38 -20.83
CA HIS A 87 -8.06 -3.01 -20.44
C HIS A 87 -8.29 -4.25 -19.58
N TYR A 88 -7.21 -5.01 -19.37
CA TYR A 88 -7.14 -6.05 -18.38
C TYR A 88 -6.22 -5.61 -17.25
N TYR A 89 -6.61 -5.87 -16.00
CA TYR A 89 -5.84 -5.50 -14.82
C TYR A 89 -5.70 -6.66 -13.85
N PHE A 90 -4.62 -6.67 -13.07
CA PHE A 90 -4.50 -7.54 -11.92
C PHE A 90 -4.95 -6.81 -10.66
N ALA A 91 -5.59 -7.53 -9.74
CA ALA A 91 -5.86 -6.99 -8.42
C ALA A 91 -4.53 -6.75 -7.70
N VAL A 92 -4.41 -5.59 -7.05
CA VAL A 92 -3.20 -5.20 -6.32
C VAL A 92 -3.54 -4.69 -4.93
N GLU A 93 -2.62 -4.90 -4.01
CA GLU A 93 -2.64 -4.29 -2.67
C GLU A 93 -1.32 -3.59 -2.39
N GLN A 94 -1.40 -2.48 -1.66
CA GLN A 94 -0.21 -1.80 -1.18
C GLN A 94 0.41 -2.64 -0.06
N VAL A 95 1.67 -3.02 -0.23
CA VAL A 95 2.44 -3.77 0.76
C VAL A 95 3.39 -2.90 1.55
N GLY A 96 3.69 -1.70 1.05
CA GLY A 96 4.55 -0.78 1.76
C GLY A 96 4.88 0.46 0.96
N GLY A 97 6.03 1.04 1.30
CA GLY A 97 6.57 2.21 0.64
C GLY A 97 7.87 2.66 1.28
N PHE A 98 8.43 3.73 0.74
CA PHE A 98 9.64 4.35 1.25
C PHE A 98 9.38 5.76 1.76
N ARG A 99 10.20 6.18 2.73
CA ARG A 99 10.30 7.56 3.18
C ARG A 99 11.67 8.08 2.82
N SER A 100 11.72 9.05 1.90
CA SER A 100 12.95 9.52 1.25
C SER A 100 13.53 8.49 0.28
N HIS A 101 13.35 8.73 -1.00
CA HIS A 101 13.92 7.93 -2.07
C HIS A 101 14.73 8.80 -3.02
N SER A 102 15.62 8.14 -3.74
CA SER A 102 16.37 8.71 -4.83
C SER A 102 16.38 7.75 -5.99
N ILE A 103 16.09 8.26 -7.18
CA ILE A 103 16.14 7.51 -8.44
C ILE A 103 17.21 8.15 -9.32
N ASP A 104 18.13 7.31 -9.78
CA ASP A 104 19.15 7.63 -10.76
C ASP A 104 18.72 6.99 -12.09
N GLU A 105 18.18 7.82 -13.00
CA GLU A 105 17.71 7.34 -14.29
C GLU A 105 18.87 6.91 -15.19
N SER A 106 18.76 5.73 -15.78
CA SER A 106 19.65 5.27 -16.84
C SER A 106 18.99 5.46 -18.21
N MET A 107 19.73 6.00 -19.17
CA MET A 107 19.36 5.92 -20.57
C MET A 107 20.15 4.78 -21.20
N GLU A 108 19.46 3.80 -21.75
CA GLU A 108 20.07 2.75 -22.56
C GLU A 108 19.78 3.05 -24.03
N LEU A 109 20.82 3.08 -24.85
CA LEU A 109 20.65 3.18 -26.29
C LEU A 109 20.50 1.75 -26.82
N ALA A 110 19.31 1.42 -27.34
CA ALA A 110 19.12 0.16 -28.04
C ALA A 110 19.54 0.35 -29.51
N ASP A 111 20.44 -0.53 -29.96
CA ASP A 111 20.79 -0.68 -31.36
C ASP A 111 19.59 -1.33 -32.08
N SER A 112 18.87 -0.55 -32.88
CA SER A 112 17.73 -1.04 -33.66
C SER A 112 18.14 -1.48 -35.05
N GLY A 113 19.45 -1.71 -35.28
CA GLY A 113 19.98 -1.75 -36.61
C GLY A 113 20.02 -3.09 -37.34
N THR A 114 19.64 -3.01 -38.61
CA THR A 114 20.07 -3.95 -39.65
C THR A 114 20.74 -3.13 -40.73
N TYR A 115 22.02 -3.41 -41.00
CA TYR A 115 23.06 -2.80 -41.88
C TYR A 115 22.73 -1.75 -42.98
N GLU A 116 21.48 -1.46 -43.33
CA GLU A 116 21.06 -0.62 -44.46
C GLU A 116 20.44 0.73 -44.06
N ASN A 117 20.27 1.07 -42.78
CA ASN A 117 19.61 2.34 -42.40
C ASN A 117 20.43 3.17 -41.37
N PRO A 118 20.93 4.37 -41.68
CA PRO A 118 21.80 5.14 -40.77
C PRO A 118 21.05 5.84 -39.60
N SER A 119 19.86 5.35 -39.22
CA SER A 119 18.98 5.95 -38.21
C SER A 119 18.82 5.08 -36.96
N GLU A 120 19.86 4.37 -36.52
CA GLU A 120 19.71 3.12 -35.74
C GLU A 120 20.08 3.18 -34.24
N LEU A 121 20.02 4.36 -33.62
CA LEU A 121 20.03 4.46 -32.16
C LEU A 121 18.76 5.18 -31.71
N THR A 122 17.77 4.41 -31.27
CA THR A 122 16.59 4.97 -30.62
C THR A 122 16.88 5.01 -29.12
N ALA A 123 16.90 6.20 -28.53
CA ALA A 123 16.99 6.33 -27.08
C ALA A 123 15.69 5.79 -26.47
N MET A 124 15.76 4.60 -25.88
CA MET A 124 14.67 4.07 -25.07
C MET A 124 15.02 4.36 -23.61
N ARG A 125 14.09 4.94 -22.84
CA ARG A 125 14.27 5.06 -21.38
C ARG A 125 14.15 3.67 -20.78
N HIS A 126 15.28 2.97 -20.71
CA HIS A 126 15.36 1.59 -20.23
C HIS A 126 15.97 1.58 -18.83
N GLY A 127 15.11 1.36 -17.84
CA GLY A 127 15.52 1.20 -16.45
C GLY A 127 15.93 2.49 -15.75
N ALA A 128 15.87 2.40 -14.43
CA ALA A 128 16.49 3.31 -13.50
C ALA A 128 16.91 2.48 -12.30
N THR A 129 17.92 2.92 -11.56
CA THR A 129 18.21 2.37 -10.24
C THR A 129 17.83 3.39 -9.20
N GLY A 130 17.54 2.95 -8.00
CA GLY A 130 17.23 3.85 -6.92
C GLY A 130 17.62 3.27 -5.59
N GLN A 131 17.71 4.17 -4.63
CA GLN A 131 17.96 3.86 -3.24
C GLN A 131 16.94 4.60 -2.39
N ALA A 132 16.47 3.98 -1.32
CA ALA A 132 15.53 4.61 -0.43
C ALA A 132 15.79 4.25 1.03
N GLU A 133 15.39 5.16 1.92
CA GLU A 133 15.41 4.95 3.36
C GLU A 133 13.97 4.84 3.89
N GLY A 134 13.84 4.54 5.19
CA GLY A 134 12.56 4.61 5.89
C GLY A 134 11.45 3.73 5.29
N PHE A 135 11.78 2.48 4.95
CA PHE A 135 10.79 1.51 4.50
C PHE A 135 9.70 1.28 5.55
N PHE A 136 8.45 1.22 5.10
CA PHE A 136 7.30 0.87 5.92
C PHE A 136 6.46 -0.19 5.21
N SER A 137 5.84 -1.10 5.98
CA SER A 137 4.76 -1.96 5.48
C SER A 137 3.41 -1.29 5.74
N THR A 138 2.44 -1.54 4.86
CA THR A 138 1.07 -0.98 4.97
C THR A 138 0.04 -1.95 5.51
N VAL A 139 0.39 -3.23 5.68
CA VAL A 139 -0.57 -4.24 6.13
C VAL A 139 -0.17 -4.67 7.54
N ASP A 140 -0.52 -3.80 8.48
CA ASP A 140 -0.43 -4.10 9.91
C ASP A 140 -1.54 -5.08 10.26
N SER A 141 -1.19 -6.10 11.04
CA SER A 141 -2.16 -7.01 11.62
C SER A 141 -3.24 -6.25 12.37
N SER A 142 -4.52 -6.60 12.20
CA SER A 142 -5.61 -5.90 12.86
C SER A 142 -6.76 -6.81 13.26
N LEU A 143 -7.55 -6.34 14.23
CA LEU A 143 -8.80 -6.94 14.66
C LEU A 143 -9.83 -5.83 14.81
N THR A 144 -10.92 -5.90 14.05
CA THR A 144 -12.11 -5.06 14.31
C THR A 144 -13.21 -5.94 14.86
N THR A 145 -13.72 -5.62 16.04
CA THR A 145 -14.83 -6.37 16.64
C THR A 145 -16.13 -6.09 15.87
N ALA A 146 -17.04 -7.07 15.88
CA ALA A 146 -18.36 -6.98 15.23
C ALA A 146 -19.49 -7.23 16.24
N LYS A 147 -19.52 -6.41 17.29
CA LYS A 147 -20.48 -6.40 18.40
C LYS A 147 -21.66 -5.46 18.14
N GLY A 148 -21.50 -4.45 17.28
CA GLY A 148 -22.54 -3.48 16.93
C GLY A 148 -22.85 -2.48 18.05
N SER A 149 -23.87 -1.63 17.86
CA SER A 149 -24.39 -0.70 18.87
C SER A 149 -23.31 0.15 19.58
N ASN A 150 -22.38 0.72 18.81
CA ASN A 150 -21.27 1.54 19.32
C ASN A 150 -20.31 0.81 20.28
N LYS A 151 -20.24 -0.52 20.19
CA LYS A 151 -19.33 -1.34 21.01
C LYS A 151 -18.02 -1.66 20.28
N ASP A 152 -17.94 -1.30 19.00
CA ASP A 152 -16.88 -1.80 18.13
C ASP A 152 -15.58 -1.01 18.27
N LEU A 153 -14.48 -1.76 18.45
CA LEU A 153 -13.12 -1.26 18.49
C LEU A 153 -12.30 -1.90 17.36
N THR A 154 -11.39 -1.12 16.80
CA THR A 154 -10.32 -1.58 15.90
C THR A 154 -9.00 -1.55 16.66
N PHE A 155 -8.40 -2.71 16.80
CA PHE A 155 -7.04 -2.92 17.29
C PHE A 155 -6.11 -3.07 16.09
N THR A 156 -4.99 -2.37 16.08
CA THR A 156 -3.98 -2.44 15.02
C THR A 156 -2.64 -2.71 15.66
N SER A 157 -1.93 -3.73 15.18
CA SER A 157 -0.61 -4.08 15.67
C SER A 157 0.39 -2.95 15.45
N ARG A 158 1.31 -2.77 16.39
CA ARG A 158 2.54 -2.00 16.23
C ARG A 158 3.71 -2.87 15.81
N ILE A 159 3.57 -4.19 15.95
CA ILE A 159 4.46 -5.18 15.36
C ILE A 159 4.04 -5.34 13.90
N LEU A 160 4.94 -4.95 12.99
CA LEU A 160 4.67 -4.98 11.55
C LEU A 160 4.60 -6.42 11.04
N GLY A 161 3.79 -6.62 10.00
CA GLY A 161 3.69 -7.87 9.24
C GLY A 161 3.08 -9.05 10.00
N GLU A 162 3.39 -10.26 9.57
CA GLU A 162 2.83 -11.53 10.07
C GLU A 162 3.12 -11.72 11.56
N ALA A 163 4.24 -11.21 12.07
CA ALA A 163 4.57 -11.27 13.49
C ALA A 163 3.57 -10.52 14.40
N GLY A 164 2.76 -9.62 13.82
CA GLY A 164 1.64 -8.97 14.50
C GLY A 164 0.42 -9.88 14.71
N ASP A 165 0.25 -10.92 13.90
CA ASP A 165 -0.87 -11.88 14.03
C ASP A 165 -0.74 -12.73 15.31
N ASP A 166 0.46 -12.83 15.87
CA ASP A 166 0.68 -13.47 17.17
C ASP A 166 0.08 -12.69 18.35
N ILE A 167 -0.26 -11.41 18.18
CA ILE A 167 -0.92 -10.62 19.22
C ILE A 167 -2.35 -11.10 19.36
N SER A 168 -2.79 -11.32 20.59
CA SER A 168 -4.16 -11.73 20.90
C SER A 168 -4.82 -10.78 21.89
N ILE A 169 -6.12 -10.57 21.70
CA ILE A 169 -6.97 -9.80 22.61
C ILE A 169 -8.04 -10.72 23.17
N ALA A 170 -8.23 -10.67 24.49
CA ALA A 170 -9.37 -11.27 25.17
C ALA A 170 -10.02 -10.22 26.09
N CYS A 171 -11.34 -10.25 26.19
CA CYS A 171 -12.07 -9.49 27.21
C CYS A 171 -12.90 -10.45 28.07
N ILE A 172 -12.57 -10.48 29.36
CA ILE A 172 -13.18 -11.37 30.34
C ILE A 172 -14.20 -10.56 31.14
N VAL A 173 -15.41 -11.13 31.25
CA VAL A 173 -16.48 -10.65 32.13
C VAL A 173 -16.70 -11.74 33.16
N ALA A 174 -16.15 -11.57 34.36
CA ALA A 174 -16.23 -12.57 35.42
C ALA A 174 -16.08 -11.94 36.80
N GLY A 175 -16.72 -12.58 37.79
CA GLY A 175 -16.75 -12.13 39.18
C GLY A 175 -17.76 -11.02 39.43
N VAL A 176 -18.03 -10.77 40.71
CA VAL A 176 -18.91 -9.70 41.17
C VAL A 176 -18.11 -8.44 41.48
N SER A 177 -18.63 -7.27 41.07
CA SER A 177 -18.08 -5.95 41.41
C SER A 177 -16.58 -5.81 41.12
N THR A 178 -16.12 -6.40 40.02
CA THR A 178 -14.72 -6.35 39.60
C THR A 178 -14.40 -5.03 38.92
N GLU A 179 -13.18 -4.52 39.11
CA GLU A 179 -12.68 -3.31 38.46
C GLU A 179 -12.09 -3.62 37.08
N LEU A 180 -12.15 -2.63 36.17
CA LEU A 180 -11.52 -2.70 34.86
C LEU A 180 -9.99 -2.77 35.02
N SER A 181 -9.35 -3.79 34.45
CA SER A 181 -7.89 -3.92 34.46
C SER A 181 -7.36 -4.53 33.17
N ILE A 182 -6.12 -4.16 32.83
CA ILE A 182 -5.38 -4.69 31.69
C ILE A 182 -4.20 -5.50 32.20
N SER A 183 -4.00 -6.69 31.65
CA SER A 183 -2.79 -7.48 31.87
C SER A 183 -2.22 -7.94 30.54
N VAL A 184 -0.90 -7.81 30.38
CA VAL A 184 -0.19 -8.26 29.19
C VAL A 184 0.82 -9.33 29.59
N VAL A 185 0.76 -10.48 28.93
CA VAL A 185 1.75 -11.56 29.08
C VAL A 185 2.24 -11.91 27.69
N ASP A 186 3.53 -11.69 27.44
CA ASP A 186 4.15 -11.77 26.10
C ASP A 186 3.41 -10.92 25.06
N LYS A 187 2.60 -11.55 24.20
CA LYS A 187 1.78 -10.89 23.17
C LYS A 187 0.26 -11.00 23.43
N ALA A 188 -0.14 -11.61 24.53
CA ALA A 188 -1.53 -11.78 24.90
C ALA A 188 -1.98 -10.63 25.80
N ILE A 189 -2.97 -9.87 25.33
CA ILE A 189 -3.60 -8.77 26.06
C ILE A 189 -4.94 -9.27 26.60
N THR A 190 -5.03 -9.30 27.93
CA THR A 190 -6.28 -9.64 28.63
C THR A 190 -6.87 -8.39 29.26
N ILE A 191 -8.12 -8.10 28.90
CA ILE A 191 -8.94 -7.02 29.43
C ILE A 191 -9.94 -7.65 30.40
N ASN A 192 -9.83 -7.38 31.70
CA ASN A 192 -10.89 -7.74 32.64
C ASN A 192 -11.89 -6.59 32.66
N SER A 193 -13.08 -6.78 32.08
CA SER A 193 -14.14 -5.77 32.11
C SER A 193 -14.59 -5.54 33.55
N ALA A 194 -14.93 -4.30 33.89
CA ALA A 194 -15.62 -4.03 35.15
C ALA A 194 -16.97 -4.73 35.16
N THR A 195 -17.40 -5.21 36.32
CA THR A 195 -18.70 -5.86 36.54
C THR A 195 -19.49 -5.21 37.68
N ASP A 196 -20.81 -5.39 37.68
CA ASP A 196 -21.68 -4.99 38.78
C ASP A 196 -21.88 -6.10 39.83
N GLY A 197 -22.80 -5.91 40.77
CA GLY A 197 -23.11 -6.89 41.81
C GLY A 197 -23.76 -8.19 41.29
N ASP A 198 -24.21 -8.21 40.04
CA ASP A 198 -24.86 -9.34 39.37
C ASP A 198 -23.97 -9.95 38.27
N GLU A 199 -22.66 -9.65 38.29
CA GLU A 199 -21.64 -10.09 37.32
C GLU A 199 -21.83 -9.56 35.89
N ASN A 200 -22.66 -8.54 35.69
CA ASN A 200 -22.84 -7.94 34.36
C ASN A 200 -21.71 -6.97 34.03
N ALA A 201 -21.22 -6.99 32.79
CA ALA A 201 -20.24 -6.04 32.31
C ALA A 201 -20.77 -4.59 32.38
N THR A 202 -19.96 -3.68 32.90
CA THR A 202 -20.28 -2.24 32.97
C THR A 202 -19.34 -1.37 32.13
N SER A 203 -18.15 -1.87 31.77
CA SER A 203 -17.19 -1.13 30.94
C SER A 203 -17.70 -0.92 29.52
N THR A 204 -17.68 0.33 29.07
CA THR A 204 -17.93 0.68 27.68
C THR A 204 -16.71 0.39 26.82
N ALA A 205 -16.90 0.31 25.50
CA ALA A 205 -15.80 0.23 24.55
C ALA A 205 -14.84 1.41 24.68
N ARG A 206 -15.35 2.59 25.06
CA ARG A 206 -14.54 3.78 25.35
C ARG A 206 -13.68 3.59 26.61
N ASP A 207 -14.26 3.07 27.69
CA ASP A 207 -13.50 2.81 28.93
C ASP A 207 -12.37 1.81 28.68
N ILE A 208 -12.63 0.76 27.88
CA ILE A 208 -11.62 -0.22 27.50
C ILE A 208 -10.51 0.40 26.65
N ARG A 209 -10.87 1.23 25.65
CA ARG A 209 -9.88 1.97 24.86
C ARG A 209 -9.00 2.83 25.77
N ASP A 210 -9.61 3.61 26.65
CA ASP A 210 -8.88 4.54 27.51
C ASP A 210 -7.97 3.78 28.51
N ALA A 211 -8.42 2.63 29.03
CA ALA A 211 -7.60 1.76 29.86
C ALA A 211 -6.43 1.12 29.11
N LEU A 212 -6.63 0.72 27.84
CA LEU A 212 -5.55 0.23 26.98
C LEU A 212 -4.55 1.33 26.66
N GLU A 213 -5.01 2.54 26.35
CA GLU A 213 -4.15 3.70 26.06
C GLU A 213 -3.32 4.13 27.28
N ALA A 214 -3.81 3.89 28.50
CA ALA A 214 -3.08 4.12 29.74
C ALA A 214 -2.06 3.00 30.10
N SER A 215 -2.10 1.86 29.40
CA SER A 215 -1.19 0.74 29.63
C SER A 215 0.01 0.79 28.67
N ASP A 216 1.20 1.09 29.21
CA ASP A 216 2.43 1.16 28.42
C ASP A 216 2.73 -0.17 27.69
N ASP A 217 2.52 -1.31 28.36
CA ASP A 217 2.76 -2.64 27.78
C ASP A 217 1.80 -2.94 26.63
N ALA A 218 0.51 -2.61 26.77
CA ALA A 218 -0.45 -2.78 25.68
C ALA A 218 -0.14 -1.82 24.52
N MET A 219 0.20 -0.58 24.82
CA MET A 219 0.53 0.44 23.81
C MET A 219 1.88 0.23 23.14
N ALA A 220 2.75 -0.63 23.69
CA ALA A 220 3.94 -1.12 22.98
C ALA A 220 3.55 -2.10 21.85
N LEU A 221 2.46 -2.86 22.01
CA LEU A 221 2.01 -3.90 21.09
C LEU A 221 0.97 -3.40 20.09
N ILE A 222 0.05 -2.52 20.49
CA ILE A 222 -1.11 -2.14 19.68
C ILE A 222 -1.39 -0.63 19.66
N LYS A 223 -2.18 -0.23 18.67
CA LYS A 223 -3.00 0.99 18.66
C LYS A 223 -4.47 0.56 18.74
N VAL A 224 -5.28 1.32 19.46
CA VAL A 224 -6.71 1.07 19.58
C VAL A 224 -7.49 2.32 19.18
N LYS A 225 -8.64 2.14 18.52
CA LYS A 225 -9.59 3.22 18.22
C LYS A 225 -11.02 2.67 18.11
N PRO A 226 -12.06 3.51 18.23
CA PRO A 226 -13.41 3.12 17.82
C PRO A 226 -13.42 2.72 16.34
N ALA A 227 -14.16 1.65 16.01
CA ALA A 227 -14.36 1.23 14.64
C ALA A 227 -15.16 2.29 13.84
N THR A 228 -15.06 2.28 12.52
CA THR A 228 -15.84 3.19 11.66
C THR A 228 -17.33 3.03 11.94
N GLY A 229 -18.00 4.13 12.28
CA GLY A 229 -19.43 4.13 12.63
C GLY A 229 -19.74 3.79 14.08
N SER A 230 -18.73 3.56 14.93
CA SER A 230 -18.85 3.37 16.37
C SER A 230 -18.27 4.58 17.11
N ASP A 231 -18.96 5.05 18.17
CA ASP A 231 -18.44 6.10 19.06
C ASP A 231 -17.88 5.56 20.40
N GLY A 232 -17.96 4.25 20.62
CA GLY A 232 -17.48 3.58 21.83
C GLY A 232 -18.40 3.67 23.05
N SER A 233 -19.60 4.25 22.95
CA SER A 233 -20.52 4.40 24.09
C SER A 233 -21.19 3.10 24.56
N GLY A 234 -21.16 2.05 23.75
CA GLY A 234 -21.79 0.77 24.10
C GLY A 234 -20.96 -0.05 25.09
N ILE A 235 -21.63 -0.79 25.97
CA ILE A 235 -21.00 -1.80 26.86
C ILE A 235 -20.36 -2.88 25.98
N PHE A 236 -19.04 -3.08 26.13
CA PHE A 236 -18.25 -3.93 25.24
C PHE A 236 -18.62 -5.41 25.38
N GLY A 237 -18.74 -5.90 26.62
CA GLY A 237 -19.01 -7.30 26.93
C GLY A 237 -17.80 -8.21 26.67
N ASP A 238 -18.02 -9.52 26.66
CA ASP A 238 -16.97 -10.54 26.55
C ASP A 238 -16.39 -10.62 25.13
N LEU A 239 -15.08 -10.87 25.03
CA LEU A 239 -14.41 -11.15 23.76
C LEU A 239 -13.56 -12.40 23.97
N ALA A 240 -13.90 -13.46 23.24
CA ALA A 240 -13.09 -14.67 23.22
C ALA A 240 -11.66 -14.33 22.78
N HIS A 241 -10.69 -15.11 23.27
CA HIS A 241 -9.29 -14.94 22.90
C HIS A 241 -9.12 -15.00 21.38
N THR A 242 -8.87 -13.85 20.76
CA THR A 242 -8.86 -13.67 19.32
C THR A 242 -7.55 -13.05 18.90
N HIS A 243 -6.89 -13.69 17.93
CA HIS A 243 -5.69 -13.14 17.31
C HIS A 243 -6.03 -11.98 16.39
N LEU A 244 -5.13 -11.01 16.30
CA LEU A 244 -5.15 -10.08 15.17
C LEU A 244 -4.82 -10.89 13.89
N SER A 245 -5.17 -10.34 12.73
CA SER A 245 -4.97 -11.05 11.47
C SER A 245 -4.68 -10.09 10.32
N GLY A 246 -4.19 -10.67 9.23
CA GLY A 246 -3.97 -9.96 7.98
C GLY A 246 -2.66 -9.18 7.96
N GLY A 247 -1.80 -9.34 8.96
CA GLY A 247 -0.44 -8.83 8.87
C GLY A 247 0.29 -9.55 7.73
N VAL A 248 0.86 -8.78 6.80
CA VAL A 248 1.72 -9.39 5.77
C VAL A 248 3.16 -8.94 5.96
N ASP A 249 4.04 -9.92 6.10
CA ASP A 249 5.45 -9.67 6.01
C ASP A 249 5.77 -9.25 4.59
N PHE A 250 6.50 -8.14 4.45
CA PHE A 250 7.24 -7.89 3.23
C PHE A 250 8.39 -8.90 3.22
N ALA A 251 8.10 -10.11 2.78
CA ALA A 251 8.98 -11.25 2.98
C ALA A 251 10.27 -11.08 2.16
N GLY A 252 11.41 -11.45 2.75
CA GLY A 252 12.73 -11.38 2.13
C GLY A 252 12.94 -12.38 0.98
N ASP A 253 11.94 -13.20 0.65
CA ASP A 253 11.87 -14.01 -0.56
C ASP A 253 11.47 -13.18 -1.80
N ARG A 254 10.89 -11.99 -1.61
CA ARG A 254 10.43 -11.08 -2.67
C ARG A 254 11.53 -10.24 -3.32
N PHE A 255 12.78 -10.36 -2.85
CA PHE A 255 13.92 -9.73 -3.55
C PHE A 255 14.12 -10.39 -4.91
N GLY A 256 13.98 -9.60 -5.97
CA GLY A 256 14.04 -10.08 -7.35
C GLY A 256 12.69 -10.44 -7.97
N GLU A 257 11.56 -10.27 -7.26
CA GLU A 257 10.23 -10.32 -7.85
C GLU A 257 9.80 -8.96 -8.41
N ASP A 258 8.92 -8.99 -9.42
CA ASP A 258 8.34 -7.80 -10.03
C ASP A 258 7.29 -7.18 -9.10
N LEU A 259 7.56 -5.95 -8.68
CA LEU A 259 6.68 -5.13 -7.83
C LEU A 259 6.32 -3.85 -8.57
N ILE A 260 5.25 -3.19 -8.15
CA ILE A 260 4.86 -1.90 -8.72
C ILE A 260 5.41 -0.81 -7.82
N GLY A 261 6.29 0.03 -8.35
CA GLY A 261 6.81 1.20 -7.65
C GLY A 261 6.11 2.46 -8.14
N VAL A 262 5.51 3.20 -7.21
CA VAL A 262 4.97 4.54 -7.45
C VAL A 262 5.69 5.54 -6.55
N PHE A 263 6.40 6.48 -7.15
CA PHE A 263 7.29 7.41 -6.46
C PHE A 263 6.80 8.84 -6.62
N TYR A 264 6.68 9.56 -5.50
CA TYR A 264 6.21 10.93 -5.47
C TYR A 264 7.34 11.89 -5.11
N TRP A 265 7.55 12.90 -5.94
CA TRP A 265 8.60 13.89 -5.76
C TRP A 265 8.10 15.30 -6.09
N ASP A 266 8.80 16.30 -5.56
CA ASP A 266 8.46 17.70 -5.80
C ASP A 266 9.34 18.26 -6.91
N SER A 267 8.72 18.73 -7.99
CA SER A 267 9.39 19.42 -9.09
C SER A 267 9.67 20.91 -8.80
N GLY A 268 9.22 21.42 -7.65
CA GLY A 268 9.24 22.83 -7.26
C GLY A 268 7.99 23.60 -7.68
N ALA A 269 7.14 23.04 -8.55
CA ALA A 269 5.90 23.66 -9.01
C ALA A 269 4.66 22.79 -8.74
N SER A 270 4.82 21.48 -8.66
CA SER A 270 3.75 20.50 -8.39
C SER A 270 4.34 19.17 -7.93
N LEU A 271 3.55 18.38 -7.20
CA LEU A 271 3.87 16.98 -6.92
C LEU A 271 3.83 16.20 -8.23
N VAL A 272 4.93 15.53 -8.54
CA VAL A 272 5.10 14.69 -9.72
C VAL A 272 5.14 13.24 -9.29
N GLN A 273 4.65 12.38 -10.16
CA GLN A 273 4.71 10.94 -9.99
C GLN A 273 5.65 10.32 -11.04
N THR A 274 6.46 9.37 -10.58
CA THR A 274 7.22 8.44 -11.41
C THR A 274 6.78 7.02 -11.09
N SER A 275 6.52 6.20 -12.09
CA SER A 275 6.07 4.82 -11.88
C SER A 275 6.72 3.81 -12.82
N GLY A 276 6.68 2.55 -12.40
CA GLY A 276 7.15 1.42 -13.18
C GLY A 276 7.17 0.14 -12.38
N ILE A 277 7.53 -0.95 -13.06
CA ILE A 277 7.81 -2.22 -12.38
C ILE A 277 9.21 -2.14 -11.81
N ILE A 278 9.37 -2.47 -10.54
CA ILE A 278 10.64 -2.48 -9.82
C ILE A 278 10.93 -3.88 -9.27
N GLN A 279 12.21 -4.20 -9.17
CA GLN A 279 12.72 -5.31 -8.38
C GLN A 279 13.57 -4.72 -7.27
N LEU A 280 13.28 -5.10 -6.03
CA LEU A 280 14.17 -4.76 -4.92
C LEU A 280 15.43 -5.62 -5.01
N GLU A 281 16.58 -4.98 -4.89
CA GLU A 281 17.84 -5.68 -4.81
C GLU A 281 18.01 -6.22 -3.39
N LYS A 282 18.52 -7.45 -3.29
CA LYS A 282 18.72 -8.13 -2.01
C LYS A 282 19.62 -7.31 -1.10
N VAL A 283 19.02 -6.70 -0.07
CA VAL A 283 19.76 -6.30 1.11
C VAL A 283 19.94 -7.57 1.95
N ASN A 284 21.15 -7.89 2.37
CA ASN A 284 21.40 -9.05 3.24
C ASN A 284 20.74 -8.83 4.61
N ILE A 285 19.45 -9.11 4.70
CA ILE A 285 18.64 -8.97 5.91
C ILE A 285 18.17 -10.36 6.25
N LYS A 286 18.66 -10.86 7.38
CA LYS A 286 18.37 -12.24 7.79
C LYS A 286 17.07 -12.36 8.56
N THR A 287 16.45 -11.28 9.03
CA THR A 287 15.29 -11.43 9.92
C THR A 287 14.39 -10.18 9.98
N SER A 288 13.13 -10.32 9.54
CA SER A 288 11.99 -9.40 9.77
C SER A 288 12.04 -7.97 9.18
N VAL A 289 10.85 -7.43 8.86
CA VAL A 289 10.63 -6.05 8.39
C VAL A 289 11.22 -5.00 9.35
N LYS A 290 11.34 -5.32 10.64
CA LYS A 290 11.92 -4.43 11.67
C LYS A 290 13.40 -4.09 11.40
N GLU A 291 14.15 -4.98 10.76
CA GLU A 291 15.56 -4.74 10.43
C GLU A 291 15.76 -3.86 9.19
N LEU A 292 14.72 -3.66 8.37
CA LEU A 292 14.73 -2.76 7.22
C LEU A 292 14.59 -1.27 7.61
N VAL A 293 14.08 -1.00 8.82
CA VAL A 293 13.85 0.38 9.28
C VAL A 293 15.17 1.13 9.41
N GLY A 294 15.28 2.26 8.69
CA GLY A 294 16.50 3.07 8.65
C GLY A 294 17.66 2.45 7.85
N LYS A 295 17.38 1.41 7.06
CA LYS A 295 18.34 0.86 6.09
C LYS A 295 18.08 1.43 4.70
N THR A 296 19.15 1.57 3.95
CA THR A 296 19.08 1.86 2.52
C THR A 296 18.68 0.59 1.77
N ILE A 297 17.62 0.68 0.98
CA ILE A 297 17.16 -0.38 0.08
C ILE A 297 17.45 0.06 -1.34
N ASN A 298 18.15 -0.79 -2.09
CA ASN A 298 18.37 -0.57 -3.51
C ASN A 298 17.26 -1.25 -4.31
N PHE A 299 16.88 -0.65 -5.43
CA PHE A 299 15.91 -1.19 -6.36
C PHE A 299 16.29 -0.83 -7.80
N LYS A 300 15.80 -1.63 -8.73
CA LYS A 300 15.96 -1.40 -10.17
C LYS A 300 14.59 -1.45 -10.83
N PHE A 301 14.38 -0.62 -11.84
CA PHE A 301 13.20 -0.75 -12.70
C PHE A 301 13.40 -1.88 -13.72
N VAL A 302 12.38 -2.70 -13.89
CA VAL A 302 12.32 -3.79 -14.86
C VAL A 302 11.45 -3.31 -16.03
N GLY A 303 12.11 -2.70 -17.02
CA GLY A 303 11.47 -2.07 -18.17
C GLY A 303 11.40 -0.55 -18.05
N GLY A 304 10.32 0.03 -18.56
CA GLY A 304 10.12 1.48 -18.60
C GLY A 304 9.94 2.10 -17.21
N CYS A 305 10.66 3.20 -16.98
CA CYS A 305 10.42 4.15 -15.90
C CYS A 305 9.70 5.36 -16.51
N TYR A 306 8.47 5.63 -16.07
CA TYR A 306 7.61 6.65 -16.64
C TYR A 306 7.55 7.86 -15.72
N ASP A 307 8.05 8.99 -16.22
CA ASP A 307 7.91 10.28 -15.56
C ASP A 307 6.64 10.97 -16.06
N HIS A 308 5.77 11.34 -15.12
CA HIS A 308 4.53 12.07 -15.42
C HIS A 308 4.70 13.58 -15.26
N ALA A 309 5.91 14.09 -14.96
CA ALA A 309 6.28 15.46 -15.29
C ALA A 309 6.49 15.54 -16.80
N GLY A 310 5.74 16.45 -17.43
CA GLY A 310 5.80 16.65 -18.88
C GLY A 310 7.20 16.97 -19.40
#